data_AF-A0A1U9JPV3-F1
#
_entry.id   AF-A0A1U9JPV3-F1
#
_cell.length_a   1.000
_cell.length_b   1.000
_cell.length_c   1.000
_cell.angle_alpha   90.00
_cell.angle_beta   90.00
_cell.angle_gamma   90.00
#
_symmetry.space_group_name_H-M   'P 1'
#
loop_
_entity.id
_entity.type
_entity.pdbx_description
1 polymer ?
#
loop_
_entity_poly.entity_id
_entity_poly.type
_entity_poly.pdbx_seq_one_letter_code
_entity_poly.pdbx_strand_id
1 'polypeptide(L)'
;MRWLLPCCFCLGLLSAAASATPAQPGPVVASPAKPAATGPYWHELTPVQRQLLAPVATDWNGFSSPKKQRLLNVAKRYPDMSPAEQAKIRERLPHWTELPQTTRDEARNNMKKLLQLPPDERKRTEEKLRAKLAPPPVAAPAVTPPAPALAAPVANPVAPASPPLPPAEPAKPVQ
;
A
#
# COMPACT_ATOMS: atom_id res chain seq x y z
N MET A 1 -27.39 -14.69 21.97
CA MET A 1 -26.67 -15.17 23.17
C MET A 1 -26.32 -13.98 24.05
N ARG A 2 -27.23 -13.61 24.94
CA ARG A 2 -27.04 -12.65 26.04
C ARG A 2 -26.69 -13.51 27.26
N TRP A 3 -25.53 -13.30 27.85
CA TRP A 3 -25.25 -13.78 29.20
C TRP A 3 -24.96 -12.58 30.09
N LEU A 4 -25.87 -12.40 31.05
CA LEU A 4 -25.77 -11.53 32.21
C LEU A 4 -24.87 -12.17 33.28
N LEU A 5 -24.16 -11.29 34.00
CA LEU A 5 -23.77 -11.26 35.43
C LEU A 5 -23.81 -12.56 36.28
N PRO A 6 -22.82 -12.74 37.18
CA PRO A 6 -22.91 -12.12 38.52
C PRO A 6 -21.56 -11.52 39.00
N CYS A 7 -21.53 -10.32 39.58
CA CYS A 7 -21.83 -10.06 41.00
C CYS A 7 -21.11 -11.01 41.96
N CYS A 8 -19.81 -10.78 42.19
CA CYS A 8 -19.19 -11.10 43.48
C CYS A 8 -18.91 -9.77 44.20
N PHE A 9 -19.84 -9.47 45.10
CA PHE A 9 -19.68 -8.52 46.18
C PHE A 9 -18.67 -9.13 47.18
N CYS A 10 -17.50 -8.52 47.33
CA CYS A 10 -16.70 -8.69 48.54
C CYS A 10 -16.42 -7.30 49.12
N LEU A 11 -17.24 -6.95 50.11
CA LEU A 11 -16.85 -6.00 51.15
C LEU A 11 -15.66 -6.61 51.90
N GLY A 12 -14.55 -5.88 51.99
CA GLY A 12 -13.34 -6.32 52.68
C GLY A 12 -12.51 -5.13 53.15
N LEU A 13 -12.75 -4.77 54.41
CA LEU A 13 -11.95 -4.01 55.38
C LEU A 13 -10.71 -3.21 54.95
N LEU A 14 -10.74 -1.96 55.38
CA LEU A 14 -9.68 -1.14 55.99
C LEU A 14 -8.37 -1.88 56.37
N SER A 15 -7.26 -1.49 55.72
CA SER A 15 -5.95 -1.46 56.37
C SER A 15 -5.06 -0.40 55.72
N ALA A 16 -4.80 0.65 56.50
CA ALA A 16 -3.69 1.56 56.27
C ALA A 16 -2.40 0.85 56.68
N ALA A 17 -1.52 0.59 55.73
CA ALA A 17 -0.14 0.26 56.00
C ALA A 17 0.73 1.19 55.14
N ALA A 18 1.30 2.20 55.80
CA ALA A 18 2.37 3.03 55.24
C ALA A 18 3.55 2.13 54.86
N SER A 19 3.72 1.88 53.58
CA SER A 19 4.91 1.27 53.02
C SER A 19 5.71 2.36 52.34
N ALA A 20 6.82 2.73 52.97
CA ALA A 20 7.86 3.56 52.38
C ALA A 20 8.25 2.96 51.02
N THR A 21 8.09 3.76 49.96
CA THR A 21 8.46 3.39 48.60
C THR A 21 9.97 3.53 48.44
N PRO A 22 10.74 2.44 48.25
CA PRO A 22 12.09 2.59 47.73
C PRO A 22 12.00 3.11 46.30
N ALA A 23 12.76 4.16 46.00
CA ALA A 23 12.89 4.76 44.68
C ALA A 23 13.14 3.69 43.63
N GLN A 24 12.15 3.44 42.77
CA GLN A 24 12.36 2.60 41.60
C GLN A 24 13.20 3.38 40.58
N PRO A 25 14.28 2.79 40.03
CA PRO A 25 14.93 3.35 38.86
C PRO A 25 13.90 3.46 37.75
N GLY A 26 13.77 4.66 37.18
CA GLY A 26 12.76 4.96 36.17
C GLY A 26 12.81 3.99 34.99
N PRO A 27 11.68 3.75 34.30
CA PRO A 27 11.66 2.90 33.13
C PRO A 27 12.63 3.47 32.10
N VAL A 28 13.75 2.78 31.90
CA VAL A 28 14.63 3.00 30.76
C VAL A 28 13.77 2.81 29.52
N VAL A 29 13.50 3.91 28.82
CA VAL A 29 12.86 3.91 27.51
C VAL A 29 13.78 3.11 26.60
N ALA A 30 13.48 1.84 26.43
CA ALA A 30 14.15 1.00 25.45
C ALA A 30 13.91 1.65 24.09
N SER A 31 14.99 2.15 23.48
CA SER A 31 14.96 2.58 22.08
C SER A 31 14.38 1.43 21.24
N PRO A 32 13.47 1.70 20.29
CA PRO A 32 12.95 0.64 19.44
C PRO A 32 14.10 0.08 18.62
N ALA A 33 14.59 -1.08 19.03
CA ALA A 33 15.54 -1.85 18.24
C ALA A 33 14.90 -2.10 16.87
N LYS A 34 15.61 -1.69 15.81
CA LYS A 34 15.21 -1.93 14.42
C LYS A 34 14.88 -3.43 14.29
N PRO A 35 13.64 -3.81 13.94
CA PRO A 35 13.26 -5.22 13.93
C PRO A 35 14.18 -5.96 12.96
N ALA A 36 14.90 -6.95 13.50
CA ALA A 36 15.75 -7.83 12.71
C ALA A 36 14.92 -8.45 11.59
N ALA A 37 15.52 -8.58 10.41
CA ALA A 37 14.87 -9.01 9.18
C ALA A 37 14.52 -10.52 9.19
N THR A 38 13.66 -10.96 10.10
CA THR A 38 13.20 -12.35 10.23
C THR A 38 12.17 -12.65 9.14
N GLY A 39 12.58 -13.34 8.08
CA GLY A 39 11.69 -13.78 7.00
C GLY A 39 12.45 -14.64 6.00
N PRO A 40 11.73 -15.41 5.16
CA PRO A 40 12.36 -16.34 4.24
C PRO A 40 13.36 -15.62 3.32
N TYR A 41 14.49 -16.27 3.10
CA TYR A 41 15.49 -15.84 2.14
C TYR A 41 14.96 -15.97 0.71
N TRP A 42 15.58 -15.26 -0.22
CA TRP A 42 15.16 -15.23 -1.63
C TRP A 42 15.05 -16.64 -2.25
N HIS A 43 15.91 -17.58 -1.84
CA HIS A 43 15.94 -18.94 -2.37
C HIS A 43 14.82 -19.85 -1.84
N GLU A 44 14.19 -19.48 -0.71
CA GLU A 44 13.09 -20.26 -0.10
C GLU A 44 11.73 -19.91 -0.73
N LEU A 45 11.69 -18.95 -1.65
CA LEU A 45 10.49 -18.53 -2.36
C LEU A 45 10.10 -19.51 -3.46
N THR A 46 8.79 -19.64 -3.70
CA THR A 46 8.30 -20.47 -4.80
C THR A 46 8.71 -19.89 -6.17
N PRO A 47 8.80 -20.71 -7.24
CA PRO A 47 9.20 -20.23 -8.57
C PRO A 47 8.34 -19.06 -9.08
N VAL A 48 7.02 -19.16 -8.90
CA VAL A 48 6.06 -18.12 -9.29
C VAL A 48 6.30 -16.82 -8.50
N GLN A 49 6.57 -16.93 -7.19
CA GLN A 49 6.87 -15.76 -6.36
C GLN A 49 8.18 -15.09 -6.77
N ARG A 50 9.24 -15.87 -7.04
CA ARG A 50 10.53 -15.33 -7.50
C ARG A 50 10.42 -14.64 -8.84
N GLN A 51 9.62 -15.17 -9.76
CA GLN A 51 9.44 -14.56 -11.07
C GLN A 51 8.70 -13.22 -10.99
N LEU A 52 7.67 -13.14 -10.15
CA LEU A 52 6.99 -11.88 -9.89
C LEU A 52 7.90 -10.87 -9.19
N LEU A 53 8.61 -11.31 -8.14
CA LEU A 53 9.45 -10.47 -7.29
C LEU A 53 10.85 -10.23 -7.86
N ALA A 54 11.16 -10.68 -9.08
CA ALA A 54 12.49 -10.57 -9.67
C ALA A 54 13.06 -9.14 -9.64
N PRO A 55 12.26 -8.06 -9.88
CA PRO A 55 12.75 -6.68 -9.78
C PRO A 55 13.17 -6.26 -8.38
N VAL A 56 12.72 -6.94 -7.33
CA VAL A 56 13.03 -6.63 -5.92
C VAL A 56 14.00 -7.63 -5.29
N ALA A 57 14.56 -8.54 -6.09
CA ALA A 57 15.43 -9.62 -5.64
C ALA A 57 16.71 -9.10 -4.97
N THR A 58 17.30 -8.03 -5.53
CA THR A 58 18.55 -7.42 -5.05
C THR A 58 18.45 -6.97 -3.59
N ASP A 59 17.36 -6.30 -3.25
CA ASP A 59 17.13 -5.74 -1.90
C ASP A 59 16.40 -6.71 -0.95
N TRP A 60 15.96 -7.86 -1.45
CA TRP A 60 15.10 -8.80 -0.72
C TRP A 60 15.64 -9.14 0.67
N ASN A 61 16.93 -9.51 0.74
CA ASN A 61 17.54 -9.94 2.00
C ASN A 61 17.61 -8.80 3.04
N GLY A 62 17.72 -7.55 2.59
CA GLY A 62 17.75 -6.35 3.44
C GLY A 62 16.38 -5.86 3.91
N PHE A 63 15.27 -6.40 3.38
CA PHE A 63 13.93 -6.01 3.80
C PHE A 63 13.58 -6.46 5.22
N SER A 64 12.89 -5.60 5.96
CA SER A 64 12.30 -5.96 7.25
C SER A 64 11.21 -7.02 7.11
N SER A 65 10.97 -7.81 8.16
CA SER A 65 9.93 -8.85 8.17
C SER A 65 8.56 -8.36 7.69
N PRO A 66 8.05 -7.19 8.13
CA PRO A 66 6.75 -6.69 7.67
C PRO A 66 6.72 -6.39 6.17
N LYS A 67 7.84 -5.89 5.61
CA LYS A 67 7.94 -5.60 4.17
C LYS A 67 7.94 -6.91 3.36
N LYS A 68 8.77 -7.90 3.77
CA LYS A 68 8.79 -9.25 3.16
C LYS A 68 7.40 -9.89 3.18
N GLN A 69 6.73 -9.92 4.33
CA GLN A 69 5.40 -10.52 4.48
C GLN A 69 4.35 -9.91 3.55
N ARG A 70 4.36 -8.59 3.35
CA ARG A 70 3.42 -7.95 2.40
C ARG A 70 3.66 -8.39 0.96
N LEU A 71 4.91 -8.43 0.52
CA LEU A 71 5.28 -8.86 -0.83
C LEU A 71 4.85 -10.31 -1.08
N LEU A 72 5.09 -11.18 -0.10
CA LEU A 72 4.64 -12.57 -0.14
C LEU A 72 3.13 -12.69 -0.22
N ASN A 73 2.39 -11.87 0.53
CA ASN A 73 0.93 -11.92 0.51
C ASN A 73 0.36 -11.49 -0.86
N VAL A 74 1.00 -10.54 -1.54
CA VAL A 74 0.59 -10.19 -2.91
C VAL A 74 0.96 -11.30 -3.89
N ALA A 75 2.19 -11.82 -3.81
CA ALA A 75 2.65 -12.90 -4.67
C ALA A 75 1.83 -14.20 -4.49
N LYS A 76 1.29 -14.44 -3.29
CA LYS A 76 0.35 -15.53 -3.01
C LYS A 76 -0.98 -15.38 -3.75
N ARG A 77 -1.48 -14.16 -3.90
CA ARG A 77 -2.78 -13.87 -4.56
C ARG A 77 -2.66 -13.60 -6.06
N TYR A 78 -1.46 -13.32 -6.54
CA TYR A 78 -1.16 -13.06 -7.95
C TYR A 78 -1.71 -14.10 -8.94
N PRO A 79 -1.58 -15.44 -8.72
CA PRO A 79 -2.10 -16.42 -9.67
C PRO A 79 -3.64 -16.41 -9.76
N ASP A 80 -4.34 -15.96 -8.72
CA ASP A 80 -5.80 -15.88 -8.67
C ASP A 80 -6.36 -14.57 -9.26
N MET A 81 -5.50 -13.64 -9.71
CA MET A 81 -5.91 -12.33 -10.21
C MET A 81 -6.14 -12.30 -11.72
N SER A 82 -6.98 -11.36 -12.16
CA SER A 82 -7.19 -11.10 -13.59
C SER A 82 -5.90 -10.59 -14.28
N PRO A 83 -5.74 -10.79 -15.60
CA PRO A 83 -4.57 -10.32 -16.33
C PRO A 83 -4.33 -8.80 -16.21
N ALA A 84 -5.41 -8.01 -16.09
CA ALA A 84 -5.33 -6.57 -15.90
C ALA A 84 -4.78 -6.19 -14.51
N GLU A 85 -5.16 -6.91 -13.46
CA GLU A 85 -4.62 -6.71 -12.11
C GLU A 85 -3.16 -7.14 -12.02
N GLN A 86 -2.81 -8.24 -12.68
CA GLN A 86 -1.43 -8.70 -12.78
C GLN A 86 -0.52 -7.66 -13.45
N ALA A 87 -1.01 -6.99 -14.51
CA ALA A 87 -0.29 -5.88 -15.15
C ALA A 87 -0.03 -4.72 -14.18
N LYS A 88 -1.05 -4.28 -13.44
CA LYS A 88 -0.92 -3.21 -12.43
C LYS A 88 0.08 -3.56 -11.33
N ILE A 89 0.11 -4.81 -10.89
CA ILE A 89 1.10 -5.27 -9.90
C ILE A 89 2.51 -5.15 -10.48
N ARG A 90 2.73 -5.61 -11.71
CA ARG A 90 4.04 -5.52 -12.37
C ARG A 90 4.53 -4.09 -12.52
N GLU A 91 3.65 -3.16 -12.91
CA GLU A 91 3.97 -1.73 -13.00
C GLU A 91 4.30 -1.09 -11.64
N ARG A 92 3.60 -1.52 -10.59
CA ARG A 92 3.77 -0.95 -9.24
C ARG A 92 4.90 -1.59 -8.44
N LEU A 93 5.40 -2.74 -8.89
CA LEU A 93 6.43 -3.51 -8.21
C LEU A 93 7.72 -2.73 -7.93
N PRO A 94 8.26 -1.91 -8.87
CA PRO A 94 9.45 -1.09 -8.63
C PRO A 94 9.25 -0.14 -7.44
N HIS A 95 8.08 0.50 -7.36
CA HIS A 95 7.72 1.44 -6.30
C HIS A 95 7.54 0.78 -4.92
N TRP A 96 7.42 -0.54 -4.85
CA TRP A 96 7.31 -1.24 -3.56
C TRP A 96 8.64 -1.33 -2.82
N THR A 97 9.76 -1.21 -3.54
CA THR A 97 11.07 -1.06 -2.92
C THR A 97 11.15 0.27 -2.18
N GLU A 98 10.55 1.31 -2.77
CA GLU A 98 10.72 2.71 -2.39
C GLU A 98 10.06 3.04 -1.05
N LEU A 99 8.80 2.67 -0.75
CA LEU A 99 8.24 2.82 0.61
C LEU A 99 6.84 2.19 0.81
N PRO A 100 6.72 1.13 1.64
CA PRO A 100 5.45 0.88 2.32
C PRO A 100 5.60 0.27 3.73
N GLN A 101 5.41 1.08 4.78
CA GLN A 101 4.81 0.76 6.10
C GLN A 101 4.77 2.04 6.93
N THR A 102 5.88 2.77 6.96
CA THR A 102 6.05 4.04 7.69
C THR A 102 4.92 5.00 7.36
N THR A 103 4.56 5.15 6.09
CA THR A 103 3.45 6.01 5.65
C THR A 103 2.11 5.63 6.27
N ARG A 104 1.84 4.36 6.58
CA ARG A 104 0.56 3.94 7.18
C ARG A 104 0.49 4.28 8.65
N ASP A 105 1.57 4.04 9.39
CA ASP A 105 1.66 4.42 10.81
C ASP A 105 1.71 5.94 10.98
N GLU A 106 2.41 6.63 10.09
CA GLU A 106 2.37 8.09 9.97
C GLU A 106 0.96 8.58 9.63
N ALA A 107 0.25 7.95 8.68
CA ALA A 107 -1.13 8.31 8.36
C ALA A 107 -2.09 8.09 9.54
N ARG A 108 -1.93 6.99 10.30
CA ARG A 108 -2.68 6.75 11.55
C ARG A 108 -2.38 7.83 12.59
N ASN A 109 -1.11 8.18 12.76
CA ASN A 109 -0.69 9.22 13.70
C ASN A 109 -1.22 10.60 13.27
N ASN A 110 -1.14 10.92 11.98
CA ASN A 110 -1.67 12.14 11.39
C ASN A 110 -3.19 12.23 11.52
N MET A 111 -3.91 11.11 11.32
CA MET A 111 -5.35 11.03 11.57
C MET A 111 -5.66 11.24 13.06
N LYS A 112 -4.92 10.61 13.96
CA LYS A 112 -5.09 10.82 15.41
C LYS A 112 -4.90 12.29 15.79
N LYS A 113 -3.87 12.95 15.25
CA LYS A 113 -3.62 14.40 15.43
C LYS A 113 -4.76 15.24 14.86
N LEU A 114 -5.25 14.90 13.67
CA LEU A 114 -6.37 15.59 13.02
C LEU A 114 -7.65 15.51 13.86
N LEU A 115 -7.91 14.37 14.48
CA LEU A 115 -9.07 14.17 15.37
C LEU A 115 -8.94 14.89 16.72
N GLN A 116 -7.74 15.30 17.12
CA GLN A 116 -7.50 16.09 18.34
C GLN A 116 -7.66 17.60 18.11
N LEU A 117 -7.77 18.06 16.86
CA LEU A 117 -7.98 19.47 16.55
C LEU A 117 -9.42 19.93 16.86
N PRO A 118 -9.63 21.21 17.21
CA PRO A 118 -10.95 21.81 17.26
C PRO A 118 -11.71 21.63 15.93
N PRO A 119 -13.06 21.56 15.94
CA PRO A 119 -13.84 21.21 14.76
C PRO A 119 -13.65 22.17 13.58
N ASP A 120 -13.37 23.45 13.83
CA ASP A 120 -13.13 24.45 12.78
C ASP A 120 -11.77 24.24 12.09
N GLU A 121 -10.71 24.02 12.88
CA GLU A 121 -9.36 23.77 12.36
C GLU A 121 -9.24 22.43 11.64
N ARG A 122 -9.97 21.41 12.13
CA ARG A 122 -10.06 20.10 11.47
C ARG A 122 -10.62 20.23 10.06
N LYS A 123 -11.75 20.93 9.89
CA LYS A 123 -12.38 21.15 8.57
C LYS A 123 -11.42 21.82 7.58
N ARG A 124 -10.72 22.87 8.02
CA ARG A 124 -9.73 23.57 7.18
C ARG A 124 -8.57 22.65 6.78
N THR A 125 -8.13 21.79 7.70
CA THR A 125 -7.05 20.83 7.44
C THR A 125 -7.50 19.73 6.48
N GLU A 126 -8.73 19.23 6.65
CA GLU A 126 -9.37 18.25 5.75
C GLU A 126 -9.54 18.80 4.33
N GLU A 127 -10.00 20.03 4.15
CA GLU A 127 -10.11 20.67 2.83
C GLU A 127 -8.75 20.82 2.15
N LYS A 128 -7.72 21.27 2.88
CA LYS A 128 -6.36 21.39 2.36
C LYS A 128 -5.80 20.04 1.92
N LEU A 129 -6.02 19.00 2.71
CA LEU A 129 -5.60 17.64 2.36
C LEU A 129 -6.37 17.11 1.15
N ARG A 130 -7.69 17.36 1.09
CA ARG A 130 -8.53 16.99 -0.05
C ARG A 130 -8.08 17.65 -1.34
N ALA A 131 -7.77 18.93 -1.31
CA ALA A 131 -7.27 19.67 -2.47
C ALA A 131 -5.92 19.10 -2.97
N LYS A 132 -5.04 18.68 -2.05
CA LYS A 132 -3.74 18.08 -2.40
C LYS A 132 -3.83 16.66 -2.94
N LEU A 133 -4.81 15.89 -2.46
CA LEU A 133 -5.00 14.48 -2.81
C LEU A 133 -6.04 14.30 -3.93
N ALA A 134 -6.65 15.38 -4.41
CA ALA A 134 -7.58 15.34 -5.52
C ALA A 134 -6.83 14.78 -6.74
N PRO A 135 -7.26 13.63 -7.30
CA PRO A 135 -6.74 13.21 -8.59
C PRO A 135 -7.05 14.31 -9.62
N PRO A 136 -6.22 14.48 -10.67
CA PRO A 136 -6.62 15.34 -11.79
C PRO A 136 -8.00 14.89 -12.24
N PRO A 137 -8.89 15.82 -12.65
CA PRO A 137 -10.20 15.44 -13.15
C PRO A 137 -9.98 14.49 -14.31
N VAL A 138 -10.15 13.19 -14.06
CA VAL A 138 -10.40 12.23 -15.11
C VAL A 138 -11.66 12.79 -15.75
N ALA A 139 -11.54 13.27 -16.98
CA ALA A 139 -12.71 13.62 -17.77
C ALA A 139 -13.67 12.44 -17.58
N ALA A 140 -14.78 12.69 -16.89
CA ALA A 140 -15.80 11.68 -16.71
C ALA A 140 -16.03 11.08 -18.09
N PRO A 141 -16.05 9.74 -18.27
CA PRO A 141 -16.40 9.20 -19.57
C PRO A 141 -17.70 9.87 -19.95
N ALA A 142 -17.65 10.71 -20.98
CA ALA A 142 -18.81 11.43 -21.45
C ALA A 142 -19.83 10.35 -21.74
N VAL A 143 -20.86 10.28 -20.90
CA VAL A 143 -21.99 9.38 -21.10
C VAL A 143 -22.72 9.99 -22.28
N THR A 144 -22.24 9.73 -23.49
CA THR A 144 -23.02 9.95 -24.70
C THR A 144 -24.22 9.01 -24.60
N PRO A 145 -25.46 9.52 -24.50
CA PRO A 145 -26.61 8.65 -24.71
C PRO A 145 -26.50 8.06 -26.12
N PRO A 146 -26.90 6.78 -26.34
CA PRO A 146 -26.86 6.21 -27.68
C PRO A 146 -27.88 6.97 -28.55
N ALA A 147 -27.38 7.78 -29.49
CA ALA A 147 -28.19 8.30 -30.57
C ALA A 147 -28.67 7.10 -31.42
N PRO A 148 -29.97 7.01 -31.78
CA PRO A 148 -30.44 5.94 -32.64
C PRO A 148 -29.83 6.13 -34.03
N ALA A 149 -29.07 5.13 -34.46
CA ALA A 149 -28.61 5.03 -35.84
C ALA A 149 -29.82 4.97 -36.78
N LEU A 150 -29.83 5.80 -37.83
CA LEU A 150 -30.45 5.55 -39.14
C LEU A 150 -30.20 6.77 -40.06
N ALA A 151 -29.16 6.71 -40.90
CA ALA A 151 -29.12 7.24 -42.28
C ALA A 151 -27.71 7.05 -42.90
N ALA A 152 -27.60 6.15 -43.88
CA ALA A 152 -26.44 5.93 -44.76
C ALA A 152 -26.49 6.91 -45.98
N PRO A 153 -25.69 6.79 -47.08
CA PRO A 153 -24.42 6.07 -47.36
C PRO A 153 -23.35 6.93 -48.13
N VAL A 154 -22.21 6.28 -48.49
CA VAL A 154 -21.18 6.59 -49.55
C VAL A 154 -20.34 7.89 -49.39
N ALA A 155 -19.03 7.94 -49.66
CA ALA A 155 -18.21 7.21 -50.64
C ALA A 155 -16.72 7.08 -50.19
N ASN A 156 -16.07 5.99 -50.60
CA ASN A 156 -14.61 5.90 -50.71
C ASN A 156 -14.19 6.40 -52.11
N PRO A 157 -12.95 6.92 -52.25
CA PRO A 157 -12.03 6.15 -53.09
C PRO A 157 -10.58 6.07 -52.54
N VAL A 158 -10.06 4.85 -52.64
CA VAL A 158 -8.71 4.37 -53.06
C VAL A 158 -7.46 5.24 -52.79
N ALA A 159 -6.46 4.58 -52.18
CA ALA A 159 -5.13 5.01 -51.71
C ALA A 159 -4.10 5.46 -52.80
N PRO A 160 -2.87 5.89 -52.40
CA PRO A 160 -1.77 4.91 -52.39
C PRO A 160 -0.69 5.04 -51.28
N ALA A 161 -0.18 3.87 -50.88
CA ALA A 161 1.21 3.48 -50.55
C ALA A 161 2.19 4.37 -49.72
N SER A 162 2.47 3.89 -48.49
CA SER A 162 3.72 3.67 -47.70
C SER A 162 5.01 4.54 -47.88
N PRO A 163 5.85 4.70 -46.82
CA PRO A 163 6.77 3.62 -46.43
C PRO A 163 6.84 3.30 -44.91
N PRO A 164 7.35 2.10 -44.56
CA PRO A 164 7.57 1.66 -43.18
C PRO A 164 8.81 2.31 -42.55
N LEU A 165 8.73 2.59 -41.24
CA LEU A 165 9.87 2.99 -40.42
C LEU A 165 10.91 1.85 -40.35
N PRO A 166 12.22 2.15 -40.39
CA PRO A 166 13.28 1.14 -40.45
C PRO A 166 13.45 0.34 -39.14
N PRO A 167 13.97 -0.89 -39.22
CA PRO A 167 14.26 -1.73 -38.06
C PRO A 167 15.49 -1.22 -37.29
N ALA A 168 15.37 -1.11 -35.98
CA ALA A 168 16.52 -0.92 -35.09
C ALA A 168 17.25 -2.27 -34.94
N GLU A 169 18.29 -2.48 -35.75
CA GLU A 169 19.28 -3.54 -35.51
C GLU A 169 20.36 -3.10 -34.50
N PRO A 170 21.08 -4.07 -33.88
CA PRO A 170 21.71 -3.94 -32.59
C PRO A 170 23.18 -3.53 -32.70
N ALA A 171 23.61 -2.61 -31.84
CA ALA A 171 25.04 -2.37 -31.63
C ALA A 171 25.62 -3.47 -30.70
N LYS A 172 26.33 -4.43 -31.28
CA LYS A 172 27.40 -5.17 -30.58
C LYS A 172 28.79 -4.62 -31.02
N PRO A 173 29.93 -5.06 -30.45
CA PRO A 173 30.96 -4.20 -29.90
C PRO A 173 32.17 -4.07 -30.84
N VAL A 174 33.05 -3.10 -30.60
CA VAL A 174 34.37 -3.09 -31.21
C VAL A 174 35.33 -2.44 -30.22
N GLN A 175 36.16 -3.29 -29.60
CA GLN A 175 37.64 -3.27 -29.60
C GLN A 175 38.24 -2.21 -28.69
#